data_AF-K3YC06-F1
#
_entry.id   AF-K3YC06-F1
#
_cell.length_a   1.000
_cell.length_b   1.000
_cell.length_c   1.000
_cell.angle_alpha   90.00
_cell.angle_beta   90.00
_cell.angle_gamma   90.00
#
_symmetry.space_group_name_H-M   'P 1'
#
loop_
_entity.id
_entity.type
_entity.pdbx_description
1 polymer ?
#
loop_
_entity_poly.entity_id
_entity_poly.type
_entity_poly.pdbx_seq_one_letter_code
_entity_poly.pdbx_strand_id
1 'polypeptide(L)'
;DMPFREDIEKIEEYEKAMTSRNTSIFHIEATTFSLYLCMIAATGVRLAAKVMNNAGFRLDKHDGISPYTTKQTLMMYVSIFVKLAKDTHDKKFNDESNFSLLGAFRGVAAVGHILLQDAVENANNAAYSYSFAREADDAWCDFEQKMYSLEERFRAVSKSNKAYEVG
;
A
#
# COMPACT_ATOMS: atom_id res chain seq x y z
N ASP A 1 -16.35 -2.92 13.98
CA ASP A 1 -15.22 -3.85 13.75
C ASP A 1 -14.21 -3.18 12.81
N MET A 2 -12.91 -3.44 12.95
CA MET A 2 -11.88 -2.78 12.11
C MET A 2 -11.74 -3.54 10.79
N PRO A 3 -11.84 -2.89 9.61
CA PRO A 3 -11.60 -3.56 8.33
C PRO A 3 -10.19 -4.18 8.28
N PHE A 4 -10.09 -5.39 7.72
CA PHE A 4 -8.82 -6.11 7.50
C PHE A 4 -8.02 -6.40 8.78
N ARG A 5 -8.68 -6.50 9.94
CA ARG A 5 -8.04 -6.82 11.22
C ARG A 5 -7.21 -8.11 11.15
N GLU A 6 -7.81 -9.19 10.65
CA GLU A 6 -7.16 -10.50 10.55
C GLU A 6 -5.90 -10.45 9.66
N ASP A 7 -5.93 -9.66 8.59
CA ASP A 7 -4.78 -9.46 7.70
C ASP A 7 -3.63 -8.72 8.40
N ILE A 8 -3.95 -7.72 9.23
CA ILE A 8 -2.96 -7.00 10.05
C ILE A 8 -2.34 -7.94 11.08
N GLU A 9 -3.17 -8.68 11.81
CA GLU A 9 -2.72 -9.64 12.83
C GLU A 9 -1.78 -10.69 12.21
N LYS A 10 -2.11 -11.19 11.02
CA LYS A 10 -1.26 -12.12 10.27
C LYS A 10 0.09 -11.55 9.89
N ILE A 11 0.16 -10.26 9.49
CA ILE A 11 1.44 -9.61 9.21
C ILE A 11 2.26 -9.43 10.50
N GLU A 12 1.60 -9.08 11.60
CA GLU A 12 2.26 -8.93 12.90
C GLU A 12 2.80 -10.27 13.45
N GLU A 13 2.18 -11.40 13.12
CA GLU A 13 2.73 -12.73 13.39
C GLU A 13 4.06 -12.98 12.67
N TYR A 14 4.16 -12.59 11.39
CA TYR A 14 5.41 -12.69 10.64
C TYR A 14 6.51 -11.80 11.24
N GLU A 15 6.16 -10.60 11.69
CA GLU A 15 7.08 -9.69 12.38
C GLU A 15 7.64 -10.30 13.67
N LYS A 16 6.76 -10.82 14.53
CA LYS A 16 7.13 -11.51 15.79
C LYS A 16 8.02 -12.73 15.53
N ALA A 17 7.73 -13.49 14.48
CA ALA A 17 8.53 -14.65 14.10
C ALA A 17 9.94 -14.27 13.64
N MET A 18 10.12 -13.10 13.00
CA MET A 18 11.43 -12.60 12.60
C MET A 18 12.25 -12.06 13.78
N THR A 19 11.62 -11.34 14.72
CA THR A 19 12.32 -10.75 15.89
C THR A 19 12.75 -11.77 16.94
N SER A 20 12.06 -12.90 17.04
CA SER A 20 12.36 -13.98 18.00
C SER A 20 13.54 -14.89 17.59
N ARG A 21 14.05 -14.77 16.36
CA ARG A 21 15.16 -15.59 15.87
C ARG A 21 16.51 -15.03 16.30
N ASN A 22 17.30 -15.84 17.00
CA ASN A 22 18.70 -15.55 17.30
C ASN A 22 19.51 -15.54 15.99
N THR A 23 19.95 -14.37 15.53
CA THR A 23 20.60 -14.19 14.22
C THR A 23 22.08 -13.83 14.37
N SER A 24 22.93 -14.39 13.49
CA SER A 24 24.33 -13.98 13.37
C SER A 24 24.44 -12.57 12.76
N ILE A 25 25.57 -11.88 12.94
CA ILE A 25 25.76 -10.48 12.49
C ILE A 25 25.44 -10.28 11.00
N PHE A 26 25.85 -11.19 10.12
CA PHE A 26 25.52 -11.14 8.67
C PHE A 26 24.02 -11.35 8.38
N HIS A 27 23.29 -11.97 9.30
CA HIS A 27 21.84 -12.08 9.22
C HIS A 27 21.11 -10.89 9.85
N ILE A 28 21.78 -10.02 10.61
CA ILE A 28 21.14 -8.86 11.23
C ILE A 28 20.68 -7.88 10.15
N GLU A 29 21.54 -7.48 9.22
CA GLU A 29 21.16 -6.51 8.17
C GLU A 29 20.03 -7.02 7.27
N ALA A 30 20.12 -8.27 6.81
CA ALA A 30 19.06 -8.91 6.03
C ALA A 30 17.75 -9.03 6.82
N THR A 31 17.82 -9.39 8.10
CA THR A 31 16.64 -9.48 8.97
C THR A 31 16.04 -8.10 9.24
N THR A 32 16.86 -7.07 9.45
CA THR A 32 16.40 -5.68 9.60
C THR A 32 15.69 -5.19 8.35
N PHE A 33 16.24 -5.48 7.15
CA PHE A 33 15.59 -5.12 5.90
C PHE A 33 14.26 -5.86 5.70
N SER A 34 14.22 -7.17 6.00
CA SER A 34 12.98 -7.95 5.99
C SER A 34 11.93 -7.42 6.98
N LEU A 35 12.32 -7.05 8.20
CA LEU A 35 11.41 -6.44 9.16
C LEU A 35 10.83 -5.13 8.62
N TYR A 36 11.68 -4.28 8.02
CA TYR A 36 11.24 -3.02 7.44
C TYR A 36 10.22 -3.21 6.31
N LEU A 37 10.44 -4.17 5.40
CA LEU A 37 9.47 -4.50 4.34
C LEU A 37 8.14 -5.04 4.91
N CYS A 38 8.20 -5.85 5.97
CA CYS A 38 7.01 -6.36 6.65
C CYS A 38 6.20 -5.22 7.30
N MET A 39 6.87 -4.26 7.94
CA MET A 39 6.23 -3.06 8.50
C MET A 39 5.60 -2.17 7.42
N ILE A 40 6.24 -2.05 6.25
CA ILE A 40 5.68 -1.34 5.11
C ILE A 40 4.41 -2.03 4.62
N ALA A 41 4.42 -3.37 4.49
CA ALA A 41 3.23 -4.12 4.11
C ALA A 41 2.07 -3.94 5.12
N ALA A 42 2.35 -3.99 6.43
CA ALA A 42 1.37 -3.71 7.47
C ALA A 42 0.79 -2.28 7.34
N THR A 43 1.63 -1.30 7.01
CA THR A 43 1.20 0.07 6.75
C THR A 43 0.26 0.15 5.55
N GLY A 44 0.53 -0.60 4.48
CA GLY A 44 -0.36 -0.74 3.34
C GLY A 44 -1.76 -1.25 3.71
N VAL A 45 -1.85 -2.31 4.52
CA VAL A 45 -3.14 -2.83 5.00
C VAL A 45 -3.87 -1.83 5.90
N ARG A 46 -3.16 -1.13 6.79
CA ARG A 46 -3.75 -0.10 7.64
C ARG A 46 -4.27 1.09 6.84
N LEU A 47 -3.59 1.48 5.75
CA LEU A 47 -4.08 2.50 4.82
C LEU A 47 -5.36 2.03 4.11
N ALA A 48 -5.38 0.79 3.60
CA ALA A 48 -6.59 0.21 3.02
C ALA A 48 -7.77 0.19 4.01
N ALA A 49 -7.52 -0.14 5.28
CA ALA A 49 -8.54 -0.10 6.33
C ALA A 49 -9.10 1.32 6.56
N LYS A 50 -8.24 2.35 6.54
CA LYS A 50 -8.67 3.75 6.64
C LYS A 50 -9.52 4.16 5.44
N VAL A 51 -9.10 3.80 4.22
CA VAL A 51 -9.88 4.07 2.99
C VAL A 51 -11.26 3.39 3.07
N MET A 52 -11.31 2.13 3.52
CA MET A 52 -12.57 1.41 3.69
C MET A 52 -13.50 2.05 4.73
N ASN A 53 -12.95 2.50 5.88
CA ASN A 53 -13.74 3.21 6.88
C ASN A 53 -14.34 4.50 6.28
N ASN A 54 -13.55 5.25 5.52
CA ASN A 54 -14.00 6.47 4.85
C ASN A 54 -15.10 6.19 3.82
N ALA A 55 -15.01 5.07 3.08
CA ALA A 55 -16.04 4.65 2.15
C ALA A 55 -17.40 4.37 2.83
N GLY A 56 -17.39 3.94 4.10
CA GLY A 56 -18.60 3.67 4.88
C GLY A 56 -19.37 4.92 5.33
N PHE A 57 -18.77 6.11 5.23
CA PHE A 57 -19.42 7.38 5.59
C PHE A 57 -20.11 8.08 4.41
N ARG A 58 -20.16 7.46 3.22
CA ARG A 58 -20.85 8.05 2.07
C ARG A 58 -22.35 8.14 2.35
N LEU A 59 -22.85 9.38 2.41
CA LEU A 59 -24.27 9.72 2.59
C LEU A 59 -25.10 9.08 1.48
N ASP A 60 -26.14 8.33 1.85
CA ASP A 60 -27.14 7.60 1.03
C ASP A 60 -27.33 8.14 -0.40
N LYS A 61 -26.40 7.83 -1.30
CA LYS A 61 -26.53 8.08 -2.74
C LYS A 61 -26.23 6.80 -3.49
N HIS A 62 -27.23 6.35 -4.25
CA HIS A 62 -27.24 5.10 -4.98
C HIS A 62 -26.37 5.08 -6.25
N ASP A 63 -25.82 6.22 -6.68
CA ASP A 63 -25.17 6.37 -7.99
C ASP A 63 -23.63 6.26 -7.98
N GLY A 64 -23.03 5.99 -6.81
CA GLY A 64 -21.57 5.88 -6.63
C GLY A 64 -21.03 4.45 -6.48
N ILE A 65 -19.70 4.27 -6.49
CA ILE A 65 -19.06 2.96 -6.22
C ILE A 65 -19.55 2.41 -4.89
N SER A 66 -20.19 1.24 -4.91
CA SER A 66 -20.75 0.65 -3.68
C SER A 66 -19.65 0.35 -2.65
N PRO A 67 -19.94 0.45 -1.34
CA PRO A 67 -19.01 0.02 -0.30
C PRO A 67 -18.55 -1.44 -0.47
N TYR A 68 -19.40 -2.29 -1.05
CA TYR A 68 -19.05 -3.67 -1.38
C TYR A 68 -17.96 -3.74 -2.45
N THR A 69 -18.10 -3.01 -3.56
CA THR A 69 -17.10 -2.93 -4.64
C THR A 69 -15.79 -2.35 -4.13
N THR A 70 -15.85 -1.31 -3.31
CA THR A 70 -14.67 -0.74 -2.65
C THR A 70 -13.96 -1.78 -1.79
N LYS A 71 -14.71 -2.51 -0.95
CA LYS A 71 -14.16 -3.58 -0.11
C LYS A 71 -13.47 -4.65 -0.94
N GLN A 72 -14.12 -5.16 -2.00
CA GLN A 72 -13.54 -6.18 -2.88
C GLN A 72 -12.25 -5.70 -3.55
N THR A 73 -12.24 -4.46 -4.04
CA THR A 73 -11.06 -3.86 -4.67
C THR A 73 -9.91 -3.72 -3.67
N LEU A 74 -10.18 -3.21 -2.47
CA LEU A 74 -9.17 -3.10 -1.41
C LEU A 74 -8.67 -4.47 -0.94
N MET A 75 -9.53 -5.50 -0.88
CA MET A 75 -9.13 -6.86 -0.54
C MET A 75 -8.08 -7.43 -1.50
N MET A 76 -8.13 -7.08 -2.79
CA MET A 76 -7.11 -7.49 -3.75
C MET A 76 -5.74 -6.92 -3.38
N TYR A 77 -5.66 -5.63 -3.03
CA TYR A 77 -4.40 -4.99 -2.63
C TYR A 77 -3.92 -5.45 -1.25
N VAL A 78 -4.84 -5.65 -0.29
CA VAL A 78 -4.54 -6.25 1.02
C VAL A 78 -3.92 -7.64 0.86
N SER A 79 -4.47 -8.47 -0.02
CA SER A 79 -3.92 -9.80 -0.29
C SER A 79 -2.48 -9.75 -0.83
N ILE A 80 -2.15 -8.73 -1.63
CA ILE A 80 -0.78 -8.49 -2.10
C ILE A 80 0.13 -8.14 -0.92
N PHE A 81 -0.27 -7.21 -0.04
CA PHE A 81 0.54 -6.87 1.15
C PHE A 81 0.78 -8.07 2.07
N VAL A 82 -0.26 -8.87 2.36
CA VAL A 82 -0.12 -10.08 3.18
C VAL A 82 0.83 -11.08 2.53
N LYS A 83 0.72 -11.28 1.21
CA LYS A 83 1.65 -12.13 0.45
C LYS A 83 3.08 -11.61 0.56
N LEU A 84 3.31 -10.31 0.39
CA LEU A 84 4.64 -9.71 0.45
C LEU A 84 5.27 -9.81 1.84
N ALA A 85 4.47 -9.65 2.91
CA ALA A 85 4.93 -9.87 4.27
C ALA A 85 5.38 -11.33 4.49
N LYS A 86 4.59 -12.29 3.98
CA LYS A 86 4.96 -13.71 3.99
C LYS A 86 6.23 -13.98 3.18
N ASP A 87 6.31 -13.48 1.95
CA ASP A 87 7.47 -13.67 1.07
C ASP A 87 8.72 -13.07 1.71
N THR A 88 8.58 -11.96 2.44
CA THR A 88 9.65 -11.35 3.21
C THR A 88 10.12 -12.23 4.39
N HIS A 89 9.18 -12.77 5.17
CA HIS A 89 9.47 -13.72 6.25
C HIS A 89 10.13 -15.01 5.74
N ASP A 90 9.67 -15.50 4.60
CA ASP A 90 10.16 -16.72 3.95
C ASP A 90 11.46 -16.49 3.14
N LYS A 91 11.99 -15.25 3.13
CA LYS A 91 13.19 -14.83 2.37
C LYS A 91 13.07 -15.05 0.85
N LYS A 92 11.86 -14.89 0.32
CA LYS A 92 11.50 -15.00 -1.11
C LYS A 92 11.24 -13.66 -1.79
N PHE A 93 11.36 -12.55 -1.05
CA PHE A 93 11.16 -11.21 -1.58
C PHE A 93 12.21 -10.88 -2.65
N ASN A 94 11.77 -10.40 -3.81
CA ASN A 94 12.61 -10.15 -4.98
C ASN A 94 12.19 -8.86 -5.73
N ASP A 95 12.80 -8.59 -6.88
CA ASP A 95 12.50 -7.39 -7.68
C ASP A 95 11.01 -7.30 -8.09
N GLU A 96 10.38 -8.41 -8.45
CA GLU A 96 8.94 -8.44 -8.76
C GLU A 96 8.08 -8.09 -7.54
N SER A 97 8.56 -8.46 -6.35
CA SER A 97 7.93 -8.12 -5.07
C SER A 97 7.97 -6.61 -4.82
N ASN A 98 9.07 -5.92 -5.19
CA ASN A 98 9.14 -4.45 -5.14
C ASN A 98 8.07 -3.80 -6.03
N PHE A 99 7.93 -4.25 -7.28
CA PHE A 99 6.94 -3.68 -8.19
C PHE A 99 5.50 -4.00 -7.75
N SER A 100 5.26 -5.19 -7.21
CA SER A 100 3.97 -5.56 -6.63
C SER A 100 3.61 -4.70 -5.43
N LEU A 101 4.60 -4.39 -4.57
CA LEU A 101 4.42 -3.50 -3.42
C LEU A 101 4.02 -2.10 -3.86
N LEU A 102 4.75 -1.52 -4.81
CA LEU A 102 4.45 -0.19 -5.35
C LEU A 102 3.07 -0.15 -6.04
N GLY A 103 2.76 -1.19 -6.83
CA GLY A 103 1.46 -1.32 -7.49
C GLY A 103 0.30 -1.40 -6.49
N ALA A 104 0.46 -2.12 -5.38
CA ALA A 104 -0.54 -2.19 -4.32
C ALA A 104 -0.76 -0.84 -3.63
N PHE A 105 0.30 -0.08 -3.36
CA PHE A 105 0.16 1.28 -2.81
C PHE A 105 -0.56 2.23 -3.77
N ARG A 106 -0.17 2.24 -5.06
CA ARG A 106 -0.89 3.02 -6.09
C ARG A 106 -2.37 2.65 -6.15
N GLY A 107 -2.67 1.35 -6.09
CA GLY A 107 -4.03 0.84 -6.09
C GLY A 107 -4.88 1.35 -4.91
N VAL A 108 -4.36 1.24 -3.68
CA VAL A 108 -5.06 1.76 -2.49
C VAL A 108 -5.23 3.27 -2.57
N ALA A 109 -4.20 4.00 -3.01
CA ALA A 109 -4.25 5.45 -3.15
C ALA A 109 -5.28 5.89 -4.20
N ALA A 110 -5.35 5.20 -5.35
CA ALA A 110 -6.32 5.47 -6.42
C ALA A 110 -7.76 5.28 -5.92
N VAL A 111 -8.04 4.19 -5.18
CA VAL A 111 -9.36 3.98 -4.56
C VAL A 111 -9.68 5.12 -3.59
N GLY A 112 -8.72 5.53 -2.76
CA GLY A 112 -8.89 6.65 -1.84
C GLY A 112 -9.17 7.98 -2.55
N HIS A 113 -8.45 8.27 -3.63
CA HIS A 113 -8.61 9.48 -4.43
C HIS A 113 -9.97 9.52 -5.14
N ILE A 114 -10.43 8.40 -5.73
CA ILE A 114 -11.77 8.30 -6.34
C ILE A 114 -12.86 8.58 -5.29
N LEU A 115 -12.75 7.98 -4.10
CA LEU A 115 -13.72 8.20 -3.03
C LEU A 115 -13.71 9.65 -2.53
N LEU A 116 -12.53 10.29 -2.52
CA LEU A 116 -12.38 11.68 -2.15
C LEU A 116 -13.02 12.61 -3.17
N GLN A 117 -12.74 12.42 -4.46
CA GLN A 117 -13.33 13.20 -5.54
C GLN A 117 -14.86 13.11 -5.51
N ASP A 118 -15.40 11.89 -5.39
CA ASP A 118 -16.84 11.69 -5.28
C ASP A 118 -17.44 12.41 -4.05
N ALA A 119 -16.77 12.37 -2.90
CA ALA A 119 -17.26 13.07 -1.71
C ALA A 119 -17.29 14.60 -1.90
N VAL A 120 -16.32 15.15 -2.63
CA VAL A 120 -16.18 16.58 -2.88
C VAL A 120 -17.19 17.08 -3.90
N GLU A 121 -17.42 16.32 -4.98
CA GLU A 121 -18.46 16.60 -5.97
C GLU A 121 -19.86 16.61 -5.33
N ASN A 122 -20.06 15.80 -4.30
CA ASN A 122 -21.31 15.70 -3.58
C ASN A 122 -21.47 16.71 -2.43
N ALA A 123 -20.47 17.54 -2.14
CA ALA A 123 -20.56 18.52 -1.05
C ALA A 123 -21.33 19.79 -1.46
N ASN A 124 -22.23 20.24 -0.58
CA ASN A 124 -23.15 21.36 -0.85
C ASN A 124 -22.50 22.75 -0.93
N ASN A 125 -21.18 22.88 -0.79
CA ASN A 125 -20.46 24.15 -0.77
C ASN A 125 -19.43 24.24 -1.90
N ALA A 126 -19.87 24.73 -3.06
CA ALA A 126 -19.09 24.76 -4.29
C ALA A 126 -17.71 25.45 -4.18
N ALA A 127 -17.59 26.52 -3.39
CA ALA A 127 -16.32 27.25 -3.24
C ALA A 127 -15.28 26.45 -2.44
N TYR A 128 -15.70 25.83 -1.34
CA TYR A 128 -14.85 24.94 -0.54
C TYR A 128 -14.55 23.63 -1.27
N SER A 129 -15.53 23.08 -2.00
CA SER A 129 -15.35 21.88 -2.82
C SER A 129 -14.29 22.09 -3.90
N TYR A 130 -14.29 23.25 -4.57
CA TYR A 130 -13.32 23.54 -5.63
C TYR A 130 -11.89 23.66 -5.11
N SER A 131 -11.65 24.40 -4.02
CA SER A 131 -10.31 24.53 -3.45
C SER A 131 -9.78 23.19 -2.95
N PHE A 132 -10.63 22.40 -2.29
CA PHE A 132 -10.25 21.11 -1.75
C PHE A 132 -10.02 20.06 -2.85
N ALA A 133 -10.83 20.04 -3.91
CA ALA A 133 -10.60 19.18 -5.08
C ALA A 133 -9.22 19.46 -5.70
N ARG A 134 -8.87 20.74 -5.85
CA ARG A 134 -7.57 21.14 -6.39
C ARG A 134 -6.41 20.68 -5.51
N GLU A 135 -6.50 20.85 -4.19
CA GLU A 135 -5.48 20.37 -3.26
C GLU A 135 -5.33 18.84 -3.31
N ALA A 136 -6.44 18.11 -3.43
CA ALA A 136 -6.44 16.66 -3.58
C ALA A 136 -5.76 16.20 -4.88
N ASP A 137 -6.02 16.89 -6.00
CA ASP A 137 -5.40 16.60 -7.29
C ASP A 137 -3.91 16.95 -7.31
N ASP A 138 -3.51 18.09 -6.71
CA ASP A 138 -2.10 18.46 -6.56
C ASP A 138 -1.33 17.41 -5.73
N ALA A 139 -1.93 16.94 -4.62
CA ALA A 139 -1.37 15.87 -3.78
C ALA A 139 -1.30 14.53 -4.53
N TRP A 140 -2.30 14.22 -5.36
CA TRP A 140 -2.30 13.02 -6.20
C TRP A 140 -1.18 13.05 -7.24
N CYS A 141 -1.00 14.18 -7.93
CA CYS A 141 0.09 14.35 -8.89
C CYS A 141 1.47 14.20 -8.24
N ASP A 142 1.68 14.80 -7.06
CA ASP A 142 2.93 14.64 -6.31
C ASP A 142 3.17 13.18 -5.88
N PHE A 143 2.12 12.49 -5.42
CA PHE A 143 2.19 11.06 -5.09
C PHE A 143 2.61 10.22 -6.30
N GLU A 144 1.94 10.37 -7.44
CA GLU A 144 2.25 9.60 -8.66
C GLU A 144 3.67 9.85 -9.15
N GLN A 145 4.14 11.12 -9.12
CA GLN A 145 5.51 11.45 -9.48
C GLN A 145 6.54 10.78 -8.55
N LYS A 146 6.29 10.81 -7.23
CA LYS A 146 7.16 10.15 -6.25
C LYS A 146 7.18 8.64 -6.45
N MET A 147 6.03 8.03 -6.72
CA MET A 147 5.94 6.58 -7.00
C MET A 147 6.67 6.21 -8.30
N TYR A 148 6.51 6.99 -9.36
CA TYR A 148 7.23 6.79 -10.62
C TYR A 148 8.75 6.89 -10.44
N SER A 149 9.22 7.94 -9.76
CA SER A 149 10.64 8.12 -9.45
C SER A 149 11.21 6.96 -8.62
N LEU A 150 10.44 6.47 -7.63
CA LEU A 150 10.82 5.33 -6.82
C LEU A 150 10.91 4.04 -7.66
N GLU A 151 9.95 3.81 -8.54
CA GLU A 151 9.96 2.66 -9.45
C GLU A 151 11.17 2.67 -10.39
N GLU A 152 11.49 3.83 -10.99
CA GLU A 152 12.67 3.98 -11.85
C GLU A 152 13.96 3.69 -11.10
N ARG A 153 14.07 4.12 -9.84
CA ARG A 153 15.22 3.79 -8.98
C ARG A 153 15.35 2.29 -8.74
N PHE A 154 14.25 1.59 -8.47
CA PHE A 154 14.27 0.13 -8.34
C PHE A 154 14.68 -0.56 -9.66
N ARG A 155 14.16 -0.09 -10.80
CA ARG A 155 14.55 -0.61 -12.13
C ARG A 155 16.04 -0.41 -12.41
N ALA A 156 16.59 0.74 -12.05
CA ALA A 156 18.02 1.02 -12.22
C ALA A 156 18.89 0.09 -11.39
N VAL A 157 18.56 -0.12 -10.11
CA VAL A 157 19.30 -1.01 -9.19
C VAL A 157 19.20 -2.47 -9.64
N SER A 158 18.02 -2.92 -10.05
CA SER A 158 17.82 -4.30 -10.56
C SER A 158 18.66 -4.56 -11.81
N LYS A 159 18.74 -3.60 -12.74
CA LYS A 159 19.59 -3.69 -13.94
C LYS A 159 21.08 -3.69 -13.59
N SER A 160 21.52 -2.89 -12.63
CA SER A 160 22.93 -2.86 -12.24
C SER A 160 23.37 -4.17 -11.58
N ASN A 161 22.54 -4.79 -10.74
CA ASN A 161 22.89 -6.06 -10.10
C ASN A 161 23.10 -7.18 -11.12
N LYS A 162 22.27 -7.23 -12.16
CA LYS A 162 22.43 -8.19 -13.27
C LYS A 162 23.71 -7.98 -14.08
N ALA A 163 24.25 -6.76 -14.12
CA ALA A 163 25.49 -6.48 -14.83
C ALA A 163 26.74 -7.03 -14.11
N TYR A 164 26.66 -7.22 -12.78
CA TYR A 164 27.76 -7.77 -11.97
C TYR A 164 27.73 -9.31 -11.84
N GLU A 165 26.64 -9.97 -12.23
CA GLU A 165 26.55 -11.45 -12.25
C GLU A 165 27.15 -12.10 -13.52
N VAL A 166 27.54 -11.30 -14.52
CA VAL A 166 28.07 -11.75 -15.82
C VAL A 166 29.60 -11.55 -15.93
N GLY A 167 30.29 -11.25 -14.82
CA GLY A 167 31.74 -11.00 -14.75
C GLY A 167 32.54 -12.17 -14.19
#